data_AF-E3ZU09-F1
#
_entry.id   AF-E3ZU09-F1
#
_cell.length_a   1.000
_cell.length_b   1.000
_cell.length_c   1.000
_cell.angle_alpha   90.00
_cell.angle_beta   90.00
_cell.angle_gamma   90.00
#
_symmetry.space_group_name_H-M   'P 1'
#
loop_
_entity.id
_entity.type
_entity.pdbx_description
1 polymer ?
#
loop_
_entity_poly.entity_id
_entity_poly.type
_entity_poly.pdbx_seq_one_letter_code
_entity_poly.pdbx_strand_id
1 'polypeptide(L)' 'MLEKYPHASFAILDFAGHNLQIEQPKIFTTMVQDFLFRVKPE' A
#
# COMPACT_ATOMS: atom_id res chain seq x y z
N MET A 1 5.05 -9.79 -12.58
CA MET A 1 5.81 -9.44 -11.34
C MET A 1 5.12 -10.01 -10.10
N LEU A 2 3.81 -9.78 -9.91
CA LEU A 2 3.03 -10.36 -8.81
C LEU A 2 3.12 -11.89 -8.73
N GLU A 3 3.15 -12.59 -9.86
CA GLU A 3 3.33 -14.05 -9.94
C GLU A 3 4.62 -14.56 -9.28
N LYS A 4 5.67 -13.71 -9.17
CA LYS A 4 6.94 -14.06 -8.51
C LYS A 4 6.96 -13.74 -7.02
N TYR A 5 5.98 -12.97 -6.54
CA TYR A 5 5.89 -12.50 -5.16
C TYR A 5 4.48 -12.80 -4.62
N PRO A 6 4.24 -14.02 -4.13
CA PRO A 6 2.89 -14.50 -3.79
C PRO A 6 2.20 -13.70 -2.67
N HIS A 7 2.94 -12.90 -1.89
CA HIS A 7 2.41 -12.05 -0.83
C HIS A 7 2.34 -10.56 -1.18
N ALA A 8 2.73 -10.19 -2.41
CA ALA A 8 2.69 -8.80 -2.87
C ALA A 8 1.25 -8.34 -3.14
N SER A 9 1.03 -7.03 -2.97
CA SER A 9 -0.22 -6.37 -3.29
C SER A 9 0.05 -5.23 -4.27
N PHE A 10 -0.88 -5.00 -5.20
CA PHE A 10 -0.82 -3.88 -6.15
C PHE A 10 -2.18 -3.19 -6.17
N ALA A 11 -2.18 -1.87 -6.14
CA ALA A 11 -3.39 -1.06 -6.17
C ALA A 11 -3.19 0.13 -7.11
N ILE A 12 -4.24 0.47 -7.85
CA ILE A 12 -4.36 1.71 -8.61
C ILE A 12 -5.35 2.57 -7.84
N LEU A 13 -4.99 3.83 -7.60
CA LEU A 13 -5.78 4.74 -6.77
C LEU A 13 -6.16 5.97 -7.58
N ASP A 14 -7.43 6.35 -7.50
CA ASP A 14 -7.91 7.60 -8.06
C ASP A 14 -7.44 8.79 -7.20
N PHE A 15 -7.41 9.99 -7.80
CA PHE A 15 -7.11 11.25 -7.11
C PHE A 15 -5.73 11.31 -6.43
N ALA A 16 -4.74 10.58 -6.95
CA ALA A 16 -3.34 10.70 -6.56
C ALA A 16 -2.41 10.54 -7.77
N GLY A 17 -1.37 11.38 -7.83
CA GLY A 17 -0.26 11.29 -8.76
C GLY A 17 0.93 10.56 -8.15
N HIS A 18 2.13 11.04 -8.48
CA HIS A 18 3.39 10.40 -8.07
C HIS A 18 3.62 10.45 -6.54
N ASN A 19 3.02 11.43 -5.85
CA ASN A 19 3.26 11.68 -4.43
C ASN A 19 2.04 11.32 -3.58
N LEU A 20 1.58 10.07 -3.71
CA LEU A 20 0.45 9.53 -2.95
C LEU A 20 0.52 9.84 -1.44
N GLN A 21 1.71 9.79 -0.84
CA GLN A 21 1.92 10.05 0.58
C GLN A 21 1.61 11.50 1.01
N ILE A 22 1.65 12.46 0.07
CA ILE A 22 1.30 13.87 0.31
C ILE A 22 -0.16 14.13 -0.10
N GLU A 23 -0.58 13.58 -1.24
CA GLU A 23 -1.87 13.88 -1.86
C GLU A 23 -3.03 13.13 -1.17
N GLN A 24 -2.80 11.88 -0.74
CA GLN A 24 -3.78 11.05 -0.03
C GLN A 24 -3.14 10.37 1.20
N PRO A 25 -2.68 11.16 2.20
CA PRO A 25 -1.88 10.66 3.32
C PRO A 25 -2.59 9.59 4.14
N LYS A 26 -3.93 9.68 4.25
CA LYS A 26 -4.74 8.69 4.96
C LYS A 26 -4.72 7.33 4.25
N ILE A 27 -4.96 7.30 2.93
CA ILE A 27 -4.96 6.07 2.14
C ILE A 27 -3.57 5.42 2.19
N PHE A 28 -2.53 6.22 1.97
CA PHE A 28 -1.14 5.76 2.05
C PHE A 28 -0.85 5.12 3.41
N THR A 29 -1.14 5.83 4.51
CA THR A 29 -0.85 5.35 5.87
C THR A 29 -1.60 4.05 6.18
N THR A 30 -2.89 3.97 5.80
CA THR A 30 -3.68 2.75 6.00
C THR A 30 -3.11 1.55 5.24
N MET A 31 -2.71 1.72 3.98
CA MET A 31 -2.11 0.63 3.19
C MET A 31 -0.77 0.16 3.75
N VAL A 32 0.07 1.10 4.24
CA VAL A 32 1.34 0.76 4.89
C VAL A 32 1.10 0.02 6.21
N GLN A 33 0.14 0.47 7.03
CA GLN A 33 -0.22 -0.19 8.28
C GLN A 33 -0.75 -1.61 8.05
N ASP A 34 -1.62 -1.81 7.07
CA ASP A 34 -2.10 -3.16 6.68
C ASP A 34 -0.93 -4.07 6.27
N PHE A 35 -0.03 -3.56 5.42
CA PHE A 35 1.14 -4.33 5.00
C PHE A 35 2.01 -4.73 6.21
N LEU A 36 2.30 -3.79 7.11
CA LEU A 36 3.09 -4.07 8.32
C LEU A 36 2.39 -5.09 9.22
N PHE A 37 1.07 -4.99 9.40
CA PHE A 37 0.29 -5.94 10.18
C PHE A 37 0.34 -7.36 9.59
N ARG A 38 0.29 -7.51 8.26
CA ARG A 38 0.42 -8.82 7.60
C ARG A 38 1.82 -9.43 7.76
N VAL A 39 2.86 -8.61 7.83
CA VAL A 39 4.26 -9.07 7.99
C VAL A 39 4.58 -9.35 9.46
N LYS A 40 4.06 -8.55 10.37
CA LYS A 40 4.25 -8.68 11.82
C LYS A 40 2.94 -8.33 12.55
N PRO A 41 2.06 -9.31 12.75
CA PRO A 41 0.93 -9.17 13.66
C PRO A 41 1.49 -9.08 15.09
N GLU A 42 1.19 -8.02 15.81
CA GLU A 42 1.49 -7.92 17.25
C GLU A 42 0.37 -8.53 18.10
#